data_AF-A0A075AQ52-F1
#
_entry.id   AF-A0A075AQ52-F1
#
_cell.length_a   1.000
_cell.length_b   1.000
_cell.length_c   1.000
_cell.angle_alpha   90.00
_cell.angle_beta   90.00
_cell.angle_gamma   90.00
#
_symmetry.space_group_name_H-M   'P 1'
#
loop_
_entity.id
_entity.type
_entity.pdbx_description
1 polymer ?
#
loop_
_entity_poly.entity_id
_entity_poly.type
_entity_poly.pdbx_seq_one_letter_code
_entity_poly.pdbx_strand_id
1 'polypeptide(L)'
;MNEILERLDKRIETCQLSALYEILKLHQGNLDDHQKTMFQNQIQRYEEIQIASMKLKEQFDEEFRYKEMIKNLKAKMVRQQERMEYVLENIPKHIGNELKQHTLPKDAVAEKGKNIPRKVTSSKPMSINVPYVNIKEFDSIPKYMIKGKMTREKLNEYIQDLNSLIHDKQKILTTPVGKMNALQRQKYWDHKDAELDNLRNTFYFTEKDIQTWDLKVFKLDSMGRSVLNILRSLKRFREVRGNNHLRFVLLLNE
;
A
#
# COMPACT_ATOMS: atom_id res chain seq x y z
N MET A 1 -17.15 23.53 -7.21
CA MET A 1 -15.76 23.21 -6.81
C MET A 1 -14.78 23.57 -7.92
N ASN A 2 -15.01 23.15 -9.18
CA ASN A 2 -14.28 23.71 -10.34
C ASN A 2 -14.35 25.24 -10.39
N GLU A 3 -15.51 25.81 -10.08
CA GLU A 3 -15.71 27.27 -9.99
C GLU A 3 -14.87 27.96 -8.90
N ILE A 4 -14.49 27.25 -7.83
CA ILE A 4 -13.65 27.81 -6.75
C ILE A 4 -12.17 27.81 -7.19
N LEU A 5 -11.73 26.74 -7.83
CA LEU A 5 -10.38 26.65 -8.41
C LEU A 5 -10.20 27.66 -9.55
N GLU A 6 -11.20 27.82 -10.41
CA GLU A 6 -11.18 28.76 -11.53
C GLU A 6 -11.21 30.23 -11.06
N ARG A 7 -11.90 30.52 -9.95
CA ARG A 7 -11.87 31.84 -9.28
C ARG A 7 -10.54 32.10 -8.56
N LEU A 8 -9.86 31.06 -8.06
CA LEU A 8 -8.53 31.17 -7.46
C LEU A 8 -7.46 31.40 -8.55
N ASP A 9 -7.47 30.62 -9.64
CA ASP A 9 -6.58 30.80 -10.78
C ASP A 9 -6.71 32.21 -11.37
N LYS A 10 -7.96 32.69 -11.59
CA LYS A 10 -8.20 34.07 -12.05
C LYS A 10 -7.68 35.13 -11.09
N ARG A 11 -7.83 34.96 -9.76
CA ARG A 11 -7.35 35.95 -8.77
C ARG A 11 -5.83 35.94 -8.65
N ILE A 12 -5.19 34.79 -8.83
CA ILE A 12 -3.74 34.65 -8.84
C ILE A 12 -3.15 35.33 -10.09
N GLU A 13 -3.76 35.14 -11.26
CA GLU A 13 -3.33 35.81 -12.51
C GLU A 13 -3.56 37.32 -12.49
N THR A 14 -4.68 37.79 -11.92
CA THR A 14 -5.09 39.21 -12.05
C THR A 14 -4.56 40.17 -11.01
N CYS A 15 -4.15 39.74 -9.81
CA CYS A 15 -4.22 40.68 -8.68
C CYS A 15 -2.92 41.32 -8.17
N GLN A 16 -1.71 40.81 -8.41
CA GLN A 16 -0.50 41.48 -7.85
C GLN A 16 0.76 41.44 -8.73
N LEU A 17 0.91 40.44 -9.61
CA LEU A 17 2.15 40.30 -10.40
C LEU A 17 2.22 41.19 -11.63
N SER A 18 1.15 41.31 -12.41
CA SER A 18 1.15 42.24 -13.56
C SER A 18 1.47 43.67 -13.13
N ALA A 19 0.93 44.11 -11.99
CA ALA A 19 1.22 45.42 -11.41
C ALA A 19 2.65 45.53 -10.88
N LEU A 20 3.17 44.52 -10.18
CA LEU A 20 4.56 44.51 -9.67
C LEU A 20 5.60 44.42 -10.79
N TYR A 21 5.32 43.66 -11.85
CA TYR A 21 6.19 43.52 -13.03
C TYR A 21 6.24 44.83 -13.84
N GLU A 22 5.11 45.52 -13.99
CA GLU A 22 5.05 46.86 -14.59
C GLU A 22 5.80 47.90 -13.74
N ILE A 23 5.64 47.89 -12.41
CA ILE A 23 6.39 48.79 -11.50
C ILE A 23 7.90 48.55 -11.59
N LEU A 24 8.34 47.28 -11.61
CA LEU A 24 9.74 46.89 -11.81
C LEU A 24 10.27 47.36 -13.17
N LYS A 25 9.51 47.17 -14.24
CA LYS A 25 9.88 47.57 -15.60
C LYS A 25 10.01 49.09 -15.75
N LEU A 26 9.17 49.85 -15.02
CA LEU A 26 9.18 51.32 -15.04
C LEU A 26 10.26 51.95 -14.13
N HIS A 27 10.79 51.24 -13.12
CA HIS A 27 11.71 51.80 -12.11
C HIS A 27 13.11 51.17 -12.05
N GLN A 28 13.48 50.32 -13.02
CA GLN A 28 14.74 49.58 -13.08
C GLN A 28 16.03 50.42 -12.89
N GLY A 29 15.98 51.73 -13.13
CA GLY A 29 17.12 52.65 -12.95
C GLY A 29 17.29 53.28 -11.56
N ASN A 30 16.31 53.18 -10.64
CA ASN A 30 16.29 53.93 -9.37
C ASN A 30 16.10 53.08 -8.10
N LEU A 31 16.10 51.76 -8.23
CA LEU A 31 15.93 50.83 -7.10
C LEU A 31 17.26 50.55 -6.42
N ASP A 32 17.30 50.68 -5.08
CA ASP A 32 18.46 50.27 -4.29
C ASP A 32 18.60 48.73 -4.25
N ASP A 33 19.77 48.24 -3.86
CA ASP A 33 20.04 46.79 -3.88
C ASP A 33 19.17 46.01 -2.88
N HIS A 34 18.74 46.65 -1.78
CA HIS A 34 17.84 46.03 -0.82
C HIS A 34 16.44 45.79 -1.42
N GLN A 35 15.91 46.76 -2.16
CA GLN A 35 14.65 46.67 -2.88
C GLN A 35 14.72 45.59 -3.97
N LYS A 36 15.80 45.52 -4.73
CA LYS A 36 16.01 44.45 -5.73
C LYS A 36 15.97 43.06 -5.10
N THR A 37 16.65 42.87 -3.97
CA THR A 37 16.64 41.60 -3.23
C THR A 37 15.24 41.27 -2.68
N MET A 38 14.51 42.24 -2.15
CA MET A 38 13.12 42.06 -1.69
C MET A 38 12.21 41.59 -2.84
N PHE A 39 12.33 42.18 -4.03
CA PHE A 39 11.54 41.76 -5.19
C PHE A 39 11.92 40.37 -5.70
N GLN A 40 13.22 40.05 -5.76
CA GLN A 40 13.67 38.71 -6.14
C GLN A 40 13.14 37.64 -5.18
N ASN A 41 13.16 37.90 -3.87
CA ASN A 41 12.58 37.01 -2.88
C ASN A 41 11.06 36.84 -3.04
N GLN A 42 10.34 37.91 -3.39
CA GLN A 42 8.90 37.82 -3.67
C GLN A 42 8.60 37.00 -4.92
N ILE A 43 9.39 37.16 -5.99
CA ILE A 43 9.28 36.37 -7.22
C ILE A 43 9.51 34.88 -6.91
N GLN A 44 10.58 34.57 -6.18
CA GLN A 44 10.92 33.19 -5.83
C GLN A 44 9.83 32.52 -4.99
N ARG A 45 9.29 33.22 -3.98
CA ARG A 45 8.17 32.70 -3.17
C ARG A 45 6.92 32.44 -4.00
N TYR A 46 6.69 33.22 -5.04
CA TYR A 46 5.57 33.00 -5.93
C TYR A 46 5.77 31.76 -6.81
N GLU A 47 6.96 31.55 -7.36
CA GLU A 47 7.29 30.34 -8.12
C GLU A 47 7.09 29.08 -7.28
N GLU A 48 7.51 29.13 -6.01
CA GLU A 48 7.27 28.04 -5.05
C GLU A 48 5.77 27.78 -4.84
N ILE A 49 4.96 28.83 -4.69
CA ILE A 49 3.50 28.71 -4.56
C ILE A 49 2.88 28.13 -5.84
N GLN A 50 3.34 28.52 -7.02
CA GLN A 50 2.86 28.00 -8.30
C GLN A 50 3.14 26.50 -8.44
N ILE A 51 4.36 26.09 -8.12
CA ILE A 51 4.75 24.67 -8.14
C ILE A 51 3.91 23.88 -7.13
N ALA A 52 3.68 24.42 -5.93
CA ALA A 52 2.83 23.78 -4.93
C ALA A 52 1.36 23.67 -5.41
N SER A 53 0.83 24.69 -6.07
CA SER A 53 -0.52 24.70 -6.65
C SER A 53 -0.66 23.62 -7.74
N MET A 54 0.31 23.52 -8.65
CA MET A 54 0.34 22.48 -9.69
C MET A 54 0.33 21.07 -9.09
N LYS A 55 1.18 20.82 -8.09
CA LYS A 55 1.23 19.53 -7.39
C LYS A 55 -0.09 19.20 -6.71
N LEU A 56 -0.72 20.18 -6.06
CA LEU A 56 -2.01 19.98 -5.39
C LEU A 56 -3.12 19.67 -6.40
N LYS A 57 -3.11 20.30 -7.57
CA LYS A 57 -4.05 20.03 -8.66
C LYS A 57 -3.90 18.61 -9.20
N GLU A 58 -2.66 18.15 -9.40
CA GLU A 58 -2.37 16.77 -9.82
C GLU A 58 -2.84 15.73 -8.79
N GLN A 59 -2.59 15.97 -7.50
CA GLN A 59 -3.10 15.12 -6.42
C GLN A 59 -4.63 15.04 -6.43
N PHE A 60 -5.29 16.18 -6.66
CA PHE A 60 -6.75 16.21 -6.72
C PHE A 60 -7.31 15.41 -7.90
N ASP A 61 -6.67 15.52 -9.08
CA ASP A 61 -7.04 14.74 -10.26
C ASP A 61 -6.83 13.23 -10.07
N GLU A 62 -5.79 12.83 -9.32
CA GLU A 62 -5.62 11.44 -8.91
C GLU A 62 -6.73 10.97 -7.97
N GLU A 63 -7.00 11.71 -6.90
CA GLU A 63 -8.08 11.40 -5.95
C GLU A 63 -9.45 11.29 -6.65
N PHE A 64 -9.73 12.19 -7.59
CA PHE A 64 -10.95 12.12 -8.38
C PHE A 64 -11.02 10.84 -9.22
N ARG A 65 -9.92 10.46 -9.86
CA ARG A 65 -9.82 9.19 -10.62
C ARG A 65 -10.02 7.97 -9.73
N TYR A 66 -9.47 7.97 -8.51
CA TYR A 66 -9.67 6.89 -7.54
C TYR A 66 -11.12 6.79 -7.09
N LYS A 67 -11.74 7.93 -6.78
CA LYS A 67 -13.15 7.99 -6.37
C LYS A 67 -14.07 7.39 -7.44
N GLU A 68 -13.86 7.74 -8.71
CA GLU A 68 -14.69 7.21 -9.79
C GLU A 68 -14.46 5.70 -10.03
N MET A 69 -13.22 5.24 -9.85
CA MET A 69 -12.90 3.81 -9.89
C MET A 69 -13.64 3.04 -8.78
N ILE A 70 -13.62 3.55 -7.55
CA ILE A 70 -14.31 2.91 -6.40
C ILE A 70 -15.82 2.87 -6.64
N LYS A 71 -16.41 3.96 -7.13
CA LYS A 71 -17.84 4.03 -7.47
C LYS A 71 -18.23 2.96 -8.50
N ASN A 72 -17.41 2.77 -9.54
CA ASN A 72 -17.62 1.75 -10.55
C ASN A 72 -17.47 0.32 -10.00
N LEU A 73 -16.51 0.08 -9.11
CA LEU A 73 -16.35 -1.22 -8.44
C LEU A 73 -17.53 -1.54 -7.54
N LYS A 74 -18.01 -0.56 -6.75
CA LYS A 74 -19.19 -0.72 -5.91
C LYS A 74 -20.42 -1.08 -6.76
N ALA A 75 -20.62 -0.41 -7.88
CA ALA A 75 -21.72 -0.73 -8.80
C ALA A 75 -21.63 -2.17 -9.34
N LYS A 76 -20.43 -2.68 -9.65
CA LYS A 76 -20.24 -4.08 -10.07
C LYS A 76 -20.53 -5.07 -8.93
N MET A 77 -20.11 -4.75 -7.71
CA MET A 77 -20.33 -5.59 -6.54
C MET A 77 -21.83 -5.72 -6.21
N VAL A 78 -22.57 -4.60 -6.26
CA VAL A 78 -24.03 -4.59 -6.05
C VAL A 78 -24.72 -5.49 -7.09
N ARG A 79 -24.38 -5.36 -8.37
CA ARG A 79 -24.92 -6.23 -9.43
C ARG A 79 -24.60 -7.71 -9.21
N GLN A 80 -23.42 -8.01 -8.67
CA GLN A 80 -23.05 -9.39 -8.35
C GLN A 80 -23.83 -9.91 -7.14
N GLN A 81 -24.06 -9.08 -6.15
CA GLN A 81 -24.88 -9.40 -4.98
C GLN A 81 -26.32 -9.70 -5.39
N GLU A 82 -26.93 -8.83 -6.20
CA GLU A 82 -28.29 -9.05 -6.76
C GLU A 82 -28.37 -10.37 -7.53
N ARG A 83 -27.34 -10.71 -8.30
CA ARG A 83 -27.28 -12.01 -9.01
C ARG A 83 -27.20 -13.20 -8.06
N MET A 84 -26.43 -13.10 -6.97
CA MET A 84 -26.35 -14.18 -5.97
C MET A 84 -27.69 -14.34 -5.26
N GLU A 85 -28.34 -13.24 -4.91
CA GLU A 85 -29.68 -13.24 -4.28
C GLU A 85 -30.71 -13.89 -5.21
N TYR A 86 -30.75 -13.48 -6.48
CA TYR A 86 -31.60 -14.12 -7.48
C TYR A 86 -31.32 -15.63 -7.63
N VAL A 87 -30.06 -16.03 -7.64
CA VAL A 87 -29.70 -17.45 -7.72
C VAL A 87 -30.19 -18.19 -6.49
N LEU A 88 -29.99 -17.65 -5.27
CA LEU A 88 -30.47 -18.23 -4.01
C LEU A 88 -31.98 -18.42 -3.99
N GLU A 89 -32.74 -17.45 -4.50
CA GLU A 89 -34.21 -17.53 -4.59
C GLU A 89 -34.69 -18.56 -5.62
N ASN A 90 -33.90 -18.81 -6.67
CA ASN A 90 -34.27 -19.66 -7.80
C ASN A 90 -33.51 -21.00 -7.85
N ILE A 91 -32.91 -21.45 -6.73
CA ILE A 91 -32.23 -22.74 -6.67
C ILE A 91 -33.28 -23.87 -6.78
N PRO A 92 -33.16 -24.79 -7.76
CA PRO A 92 -34.02 -25.96 -7.84
C PRO A 92 -33.93 -26.81 -6.56
N LYS A 93 -35.07 -27.34 -6.10
CA LYS A 93 -35.18 -28.08 -4.82
C LYS A 93 -34.21 -29.26 -4.68
N HIS A 94 -33.74 -29.84 -5.80
CA HIS A 94 -32.76 -30.93 -5.82
C HIS A 94 -31.30 -30.47 -5.64
N ILE A 95 -30.99 -29.17 -5.80
CA ILE A 95 -29.65 -28.60 -5.54
C ILE A 95 -29.58 -27.96 -4.14
N GLY A 96 -30.67 -27.34 -3.67
CA GLY A 96 -30.71 -26.65 -2.36
C GLY A 96 -30.53 -27.57 -1.15
N ASN A 97 -30.80 -28.88 -1.30
CA ASN A 97 -30.62 -29.86 -0.24
C ASN A 97 -29.14 -30.26 -0.05
N GLU A 98 -28.29 -30.14 -1.07
CA GLU A 98 -26.85 -30.46 -0.96
C GLU A 98 -26.09 -29.36 -0.20
N LEU A 99 -26.56 -28.11 -0.23
CA LEU A 99 -25.92 -26.99 0.48
C LEU A 99 -26.23 -26.94 1.98
N LYS A 100 -27.28 -27.64 2.45
CA LYS A 100 -27.65 -27.71 3.88
C LYS A 100 -26.97 -28.86 4.65
N GLN A 101 -26.24 -29.75 3.97
CA GLN A 101 -25.57 -30.89 4.60
C GLN A 101 -24.10 -30.63 4.97
N HIS A 102 -23.54 -29.46 4.64
CA HIS A 102 -22.19 -29.08 5.08
C HIS A 102 -22.22 -28.10 6.26
N THR A 103 -22.88 -28.50 7.35
CA THR A 103 -22.32 -28.22 8.69
C THR A 103 -21.13 -29.16 8.88
N LEU A 104 -19.95 -28.57 9.10
CA LEU A 104 -18.67 -29.24 9.35
C LEU A 104 -18.79 -30.52 10.19
N PRO A 105 -18.20 -31.63 9.73
CA PRO A 105 -17.48 -32.54 10.63
C PRO A 105 -15.97 -32.44 10.38
N LYS A 106 -15.23 -32.46 11.49
CA LYS A 106 -13.78 -32.59 11.55
C LYS A 106 -13.36 -33.92 10.89
N ASP A 107 -12.14 -33.88 10.36
CA ASP A 107 -11.27 -35.01 10.00
C ASP A 107 -11.30 -35.53 8.54
N ALA A 108 -10.17 -35.26 7.88
CA ALA A 108 -9.37 -36.14 7.02
C ALA A 108 -9.81 -36.53 5.59
N VAL A 109 -9.06 -35.97 4.63
CA VAL A 109 -8.29 -36.65 3.54
C VAL A 109 -8.92 -36.89 2.15
N ALA A 110 -8.22 -36.28 1.17
CA ALA A 110 -7.90 -36.68 -0.22
C ALA A 110 -8.90 -36.54 -1.40
N GLU A 111 -8.49 -35.63 -2.30
CA GLU A 111 -8.46 -35.64 -3.77
C GLU A 111 -9.63 -36.17 -4.63
N LYS A 112 -10.14 -35.34 -5.56
CA LYS A 112 -9.63 -35.17 -6.94
C LYS A 112 -10.44 -34.09 -7.66
N GLY A 113 -9.79 -33.39 -8.59
CA GLY A 113 -10.17 -32.05 -9.02
C GLY A 113 -11.11 -31.94 -10.22
N LYS A 114 -11.35 -30.68 -10.62
CA LYS A 114 -11.53 -30.25 -12.01
C LYS A 114 -11.36 -28.72 -12.13
N ASN A 115 -10.45 -28.36 -13.03
CA ASN A 115 -10.06 -27.00 -13.44
C ASN A 115 -11.24 -26.14 -13.91
N ILE A 116 -11.29 -24.88 -13.45
CA ILE A 116 -11.81 -23.76 -14.27
C ILE A 116 -10.92 -22.52 -14.02
N PRO A 117 -10.27 -21.94 -15.06
CA PRO A 117 -9.40 -20.78 -14.89
C PRO A 117 -10.23 -19.50 -14.79
N ARG A 118 -10.28 -18.87 -13.61
CA ARG A 118 -10.81 -17.50 -13.47
C ARG A 118 -9.69 -16.49 -13.67
N LYS A 119 -9.75 -15.77 -14.81
CA LYS A 119 -8.95 -14.59 -15.15
C LYS A 119 -8.92 -13.60 -13.99
N VAL A 120 -7.71 -13.30 -13.53
CA VAL A 120 -7.34 -12.21 -12.62
C VAL A 120 -7.70 -10.85 -13.25
N THR A 121 -8.61 -10.11 -12.62
CA THR A 121 -8.80 -8.68 -12.90
C THR A 121 -7.94 -7.89 -11.90
N SER A 122 -6.97 -7.16 -12.45
CA SER A 122 -6.05 -6.28 -11.73
C SER A 122 -6.77 -5.24 -10.87
N SER A 123 -6.69 -5.38 -9.54
CA SER A 123 -6.92 -4.29 -8.61
C SER A 123 -5.68 -3.38 -8.59
N LYS A 124 -5.88 -2.05 -8.62
CA LYS A 124 -4.81 -1.06 -8.37
C LYS A 124 -4.12 -1.35 -7.02
N PRO A 125 -2.82 -1.00 -6.88
CA PRO A 125 -2.02 -1.40 -5.75
C PRO A 125 -2.49 -0.65 -4.50
N MET A 126 -3.14 -1.37 -3.59
CA MET A 126 -3.15 -1.01 -2.18
C MET A 126 -1.69 -0.79 -1.77
N SER A 127 -1.36 0.28 -1.06
CA SER A 127 0.00 0.42 -0.51
C SER A 127 0.22 -0.72 0.48
N ILE A 128 0.92 -1.77 0.03
CA ILE A 128 1.20 -2.97 0.82
C ILE A 128 2.40 -2.67 1.73
N ASN A 129 2.17 -1.80 2.71
CA ASN A 129 3.18 -1.39 3.66
C ASN A 129 2.68 -1.65 5.08
N VAL A 130 3.53 -2.24 5.90
CA VAL A 130 3.45 -2.19 7.36
C VAL A 130 3.57 -0.72 7.74
N PRO A 131 2.59 -0.14 8.47
CA PRO A 131 2.72 1.25 8.89
C PRO A 131 3.91 1.41 9.85
N TYR A 132 4.39 2.62 10.06
CA TYR A 132 5.33 2.88 11.14
C TYR A 132 4.64 2.88 12.50
N VAL A 133 5.45 2.71 13.54
CA VAL A 133 5.02 2.77 14.94
C VAL A 133 5.15 4.21 15.41
N ASN A 134 4.04 4.78 15.87
CA ASN A 134 4.00 6.12 16.44
C ASN A 134 4.45 6.10 17.92
N ILE A 135 4.58 7.28 18.53
CA ILE A 135 5.07 7.41 19.91
C ILE A 135 4.13 6.71 20.91
N LYS A 136 2.81 6.93 20.78
CA LYS A 136 1.80 6.33 21.68
C LYS A 136 1.79 4.81 21.60
N GLU A 137 1.88 4.27 20.39
CA GLU A 137 1.98 2.82 20.15
C GLU A 137 3.27 2.28 20.76
N PHE A 138 4.40 2.96 20.58
CA PHE A 138 5.67 2.53 21.14
C PHE A 138 5.64 2.49 22.66
N ASP A 139 5.09 3.53 23.30
CA ASP A 139 4.97 3.61 24.76
C ASP A 139 4.01 2.58 25.34
N SER A 140 3.04 2.12 24.54
CA SER A 140 2.11 1.05 24.94
C SER A 140 2.72 -0.35 24.91
N ILE A 141 3.88 -0.54 24.28
CA ILE A 141 4.54 -1.85 24.18
C ILE A 141 5.08 -2.24 25.56
N PRO A 142 4.72 -3.44 26.08
CA PRO A 142 5.26 -3.92 27.33
C PRO A 142 6.80 -4.02 27.31
N LYS A 143 7.45 -3.52 28.37
CA LYS A 143 8.93 -3.44 28.47
C LYS A 143 9.64 -4.77 28.23
N TYR A 144 9.04 -5.89 28.63
CA TYR A 144 9.65 -7.22 28.42
C TYR A 144 9.74 -7.61 26.94
N MET A 145 8.95 -6.99 26.06
CA MET A 145 9.00 -7.23 24.61
C MET A 145 10.11 -6.43 23.94
N ILE A 146 10.43 -5.25 24.46
CA ILE A 146 11.51 -4.39 23.98
C ILE A 146 12.83 -4.96 24.51
N LYS A 147 13.56 -5.69 23.66
CA LYS A 147 14.87 -6.22 24.04
C LYS A 147 15.95 -5.16 23.90
N GLY A 148 16.81 -5.07 24.90
CA GLY A 148 17.95 -4.15 24.91
C GLY A 148 17.53 -2.68 24.88
N LYS A 149 18.38 -1.82 24.31
CA LYS A 149 18.13 -0.37 24.16
C LYS A 149 17.45 -0.04 22.82
N MET A 150 16.46 -0.84 22.42
CA MET A 150 15.75 -0.62 21.15
C MET A 150 14.88 0.63 21.24
N THR A 151 15.12 1.59 20.34
CA THR A 151 14.31 2.82 20.23
C THR A 151 13.24 2.67 19.14
N ARG A 152 12.29 3.60 19.13
CA ARG A 152 11.22 3.67 18.12
C ARG A 152 11.80 3.87 16.71
N GLU A 153 12.84 4.68 16.59
CA GLU A 153 13.54 4.94 15.32
C GLU A 153 14.12 3.64 14.79
N LYS A 154 14.80 2.87 15.66
CA LYS A 154 15.34 1.56 15.29
C LYS A 154 14.25 0.57 14.90
N LEU A 155 13.14 0.55 15.63
CA LEU A 155 11.97 -0.27 15.28
C LEU A 155 11.42 0.09 13.89
N ASN A 156 11.32 1.38 13.57
CA ASN A 156 10.85 1.84 12.28
C ASN A 156 11.84 1.55 11.14
N GLU A 157 13.14 1.56 11.39
CA GLU A 157 14.14 1.07 10.42
C GLU A 157 13.92 -0.42 10.08
N TYR A 158 13.65 -1.26 11.08
CA TYR A 158 13.31 -2.66 10.83
C TYR A 158 12.04 -2.82 10.00
N ILE A 159 11.02 -1.99 10.26
CA ILE A 159 9.77 -1.97 9.48
C ILE A 159 10.04 -1.56 8.03
N GLN A 160 10.92 -0.59 7.80
CA GLN A 160 11.31 -0.14 6.47
C GLN A 160 11.98 -1.26 5.65
N ASP A 161 12.87 -2.04 6.26
CA ASP A 161 13.46 -3.21 5.62
C ASP A 161 12.41 -4.27 5.26
N LEU A 162 11.49 -4.57 6.18
CA LEU A 162 10.39 -5.51 5.93
C LEU A 162 9.47 -5.03 4.80
N ASN A 163 9.16 -3.73 4.75
CA ASN A 163 8.40 -3.15 3.64
C ASN A 163 9.13 -3.27 2.30
N SER A 164 10.45 -3.08 2.30
CA SER A 164 11.27 -3.25 1.11
C SER A 164 11.24 -4.70 0.61
N LEU A 165 11.37 -5.67 1.52
CA LEU A 165 11.23 -7.10 1.22
C LEU A 165 9.86 -7.42 0.61
N ILE A 166 8.78 -6.96 1.25
CA ILE A 166 7.42 -7.22 0.78
C ILE A 166 7.24 -6.66 -0.63
N HIS A 167 7.67 -5.42 -0.85
CA HIS A 167 7.58 -4.77 -2.15
C HIS A 167 8.37 -5.52 -3.24
N ASP A 168 9.60 -5.92 -2.96
CA ASP A 168 10.43 -6.68 -3.91
C ASP A 168 9.85 -8.05 -4.22
N LYS A 169 9.32 -8.75 -3.20
CA LYS A 169 8.61 -10.01 -3.39
C LYS A 169 7.39 -9.84 -4.29
N GLN A 170 6.58 -8.80 -4.06
CA GLN A 170 5.43 -8.50 -4.91
C GLN A 170 5.84 -8.15 -6.35
N LYS A 171 6.95 -7.42 -6.51
CA LYS A 171 7.52 -7.12 -7.82
C LYS A 171 7.91 -8.38 -8.57
N ILE A 172 8.53 -9.37 -7.91
CA ILE A 172 8.86 -10.66 -8.53
C ILE A 172 7.59 -11.44 -8.89
N LEU A 173 6.59 -11.50 -8.01
CA LEU A 173 5.34 -12.24 -8.27
C LEU A 173 4.49 -11.65 -9.40
N THR A 174 4.57 -10.33 -9.63
CA THR A 174 3.83 -9.62 -10.69
C THR A 174 4.59 -9.52 -12.01
N THR A 175 5.92 -9.65 -11.98
CA THR A 175 6.73 -9.64 -13.20
C THR A 175 6.44 -10.90 -14.03
N PRO A 176 6.24 -10.81 -15.36
CA PRO A 176 6.11 -12.01 -16.19
C PRO A 176 7.39 -12.86 -16.20
N VAL A 177 7.27 -14.18 -16.08
CA VAL A 177 8.42 -15.13 -16.00
C VAL A 177 9.40 -14.98 -17.17
N GLY A 178 8.91 -14.64 -18.37
CA GLY A 178 9.75 -14.41 -19.55
C GLY A 178 10.68 -13.21 -19.46
N LYS A 179 10.41 -12.25 -18.56
CA LYS A 179 11.24 -11.06 -18.31
C LYS A 179 12.16 -11.20 -17.08
N MET A 180 12.13 -12.35 -16.40
CA MET A 180 12.93 -12.59 -15.21
C MET A 180 14.30 -13.17 -15.54
N ASN A 181 15.33 -12.72 -14.82
CA ASN A 181 16.63 -13.38 -14.80
C ASN A 181 16.58 -14.72 -14.02
N ALA A 182 17.66 -15.51 -14.07
CA ALA A 182 17.70 -16.84 -13.45
C ALA A 182 17.40 -16.81 -11.94
N LEU A 183 17.97 -15.85 -11.21
CA LEU A 183 17.78 -15.69 -9.76
C LEU A 183 16.35 -15.27 -9.39
N GLN A 184 15.76 -14.34 -10.14
CA GLN A 184 14.36 -13.92 -9.97
C GLN A 184 13.40 -15.07 -10.27
N ARG A 185 13.71 -15.89 -11.29
CA ARG A 185 12.92 -17.05 -11.66
C ARG A 185 12.96 -18.12 -10.58
N GLN A 186 14.13 -18.36 -9.99
CA GLN A 186 14.27 -19.26 -8.84
C GLN A 186 13.41 -18.76 -7.67
N LYS A 187 13.57 -17.49 -7.25
CA LYS A 187 12.75 -16.88 -6.19
C LYS A 187 11.26 -16.96 -6.47
N TYR A 188 10.84 -16.74 -7.72
CA TYR A 188 9.44 -16.88 -8.13
C TYR A 188 8.90 -18.29 -7.88
N TRP A 189 9.63 -19.33 -8.29
CA TRP A 189 9.23 -20.72 -8.07
C TRP A 189 9.25 -21.11 -6.59
N ASP A 190 10.24 -20.66 -5.83
CA ASP A 190 10.30 -20.88 -4.37
C ASP A 190 9.08 -20.27 -3.66
N HIS A 191 8.64 -19.07 -4.09
CA HIS A 191 7.43 -18.46 -3.56
C HIS A 191 6.16 -19.20 -3.94
N LYS A 192 6.10 -19.74 -5.17
CA LYS A 192 4.97 -20.53 -5.66
C LYS A 192 4.86 -21.87 -4.93
N ASP A 193 5.98 -22.52 -4.63
CA ASP A 193 6.03 -23.75 -3.82
C ASP A 193 5.60 -23.49 -2.36
N ALA A 194 6.00 -22.35 -1.81
CA ALA A 194 5.59 -21.93 -0.48
C ALA A 194 4.15 -21.38 -0.41
N GLU A 195 3.39 -21.30 -1.51
CA GLU A 195 2.02 -20.80 -1.53
C GLU A 195 1.07 -21.80 -0.85
N LEU A 196 0.20 -21.31 0.04
CA LEU A 196 -0.87 -22.12 0.64
C LEU A 196 -2.21 -21.66 0.06
N ASP A 197 -3.12 -22.60 -0.18
CA ASP A 197 -4.43 -22.31 -0.75
C ASP A 197 -5.26 -21.34 0.09
N ASN A 198 -5.14 -21.41 1.41
CA ASN A 198 -5.81 -20.50 2.35
C ASN A 198 -5.14 -19.11 2.49
N LEU A 199 -3.98 -18.90 1.87
CA LEU A 199 -3.24 -17.64 1.84
C LEU A 199 -3.22 -17.00 0.45
N ARG A 200 -3.96 -17.56 -0.52
CA ARG A 200 -4.12 -16.97 -1.85
C ARG A 200 -4.66 -15.54 -1.71
N ASN A 201 -4.03 -14.61 -2.42
CA ASN A 201 -4.31 -13.17 -2.39
C ASN A 201 -3.99 -12.44 -1.06
N THR A 202 -3.21 -13.05 -0.16
CA THR A 202 -2.69 -12.35 1.03
C THR A 202 -1.22 -12.01 0.87
N PHE A 203 -0.78 -10.91 1.48
CA PHE A 203 0.62 -10.51 1.50
C PHE A 203 1.33 -11.21 2.64
N TYR A 204 2.41 -11.93 2.36
CA TYR A 204 3.19 -12.60 3.38
C TYR A 204 4.66 -12.68 3.00
N PHE A 205 5.52 -12.85 4.00
CA PHE A 205 6.91 -13.28 3.80
C PHE A 205 7.22 -14.50 4.66
N THR A 206 8.26 -15.24 4.28
CA THR A 206 8.73 -16.44 4.97
C THR A 206 10.06 -16.19 5.68
N GLU A 207 10.45 -17.10 6.57
CA GLU A 207 11.79 -17.11 7.16
C GLU A 207 12.90 -17.22 6.09
N LYS A 208 12.69 -18.01 5.04
CA LYS A 208 13.61 -18.07 3.89
C LYS A 208 13.71 -16.73 3.17
N ASP A 209 12.60 -15.99 3.04
CA ASP A 209 12.61 -14.66 2.39
C ASP A 209 13.55 -13.70 3.16
N ILE A 210 13.50 -13.72 4.51
CA ILE A 210 14.38 -12.90 5.35
C ILE A 210 15.86 -13.27 5.17
N GLN A 211 16.17 -14.56 4.99
CA GLN A 211 17.55 -15.03 4.82
C GLN A 211 18.10 -14.80 3.41
N THR A 212 17.22 -14.77 2.40
CA THR A 212 17.61 -14.70 0.97
C THR A 212 17.50 -13.30 0.37
N TRP A 213 16.87 -12.35 1.08
CA TRP A 213 16.89 -10.94 0.72
C TRP A 213 18.06 -10.22 1.36
N ASP A 214 18.56 -9.21 0.65
CA ASP A 214 19.62 -8.33 1.14
C ASP A 214 19.01 -7.24 2.04
N LEU A 215 18.65 -7.63 3.27
CA LEU A 215 18.14 -6.72 4.29
C LEU A 215 19.30 -6.05 5.01
N LYS A 216 19.25 -4.71 5.10
CA LYS A 216 20.36 -3.90 5.64
C LYS A 216 20.49 -4.04 7.16
N VAL A 217 19.36 -4.09 7.84
CA VAL A 217 19.22 -3.99 9.29
C VAL A 217 18.49 -5.22 9.85
N PHE A 218 17.39 -5.65 9.23
CA PHE A 218 16.57 -6.74 9.75
C PHE A 218 17.19 -8.13 9.55
N LYS A 219 17.32 -8.89 10.63
CA LYS A 219 17.81 -10.27 10.65
C LYS A 219 16.96 -11.10 11.61
N LEU A 220 16.83 -12.41 11.38
CA LEU A 220 16.05 -13.29 12.26
C LEU A 220 16.84 -13.76 13.50
N ASP A 221 17.48 -12.82 14.19
CA ASP A 221 18.20 -13.05 15.43
C ASP A 221 17.31 -12.82 16.68
N SER A 222 17.90 -12.76 17.86
CA SER A 222 17.16 -12.48 19.11
C SER A 222 16.40 -11.14 19.06
N MET A 223 16.95 -10.16 18.35
CA MET A 223 16.37 -8.82 18.19
C MET A 223 15.24 -8.83 17.16
N GLY A 224 15.45 -9.42 15.97
CA GLY A 224 14.41 -9.55 14.96
C GLY A 224 13.20 -10.36 15.43
N ARG A 225 13.42 -11.39 16.25
CA ARG A 225 12.30 -12.11 16.92
C ARG A 225 11.53 -11.23 17.90
N SER A 226 12.22 -10.33 18.62
CA SER A 226 11.55 -9.33 19.48
C SER A 226 10.75 -8.33 18.65
N VAL A 227 11.30 -7.85 17.52
CA VAL A 227 10.61 -6.99 16.56
C VAL A 227 9.34 -7.67 16.02
N LEU A 228 9.44 -8.92 15.54
CA LEU A 228 8.27 -9.66 15.05
C LEU A 228 7.19 -9.84 16.14
N ASN A 229 7.60 -10.12 17.38
CA ASN A 229 6.69 -10.20 18.51
C ASN A 229 5.98 -8.87 18.78
N ILE A 230 6.70 -7.75 18.74
CA ILE A 230 6.13 -6.40 18.87
C ILE A 230 5.11 -6.15 17.77
N LEU A 231 5.49 -6.38 16.50
CA LEU A 231 4.60 -6.12 15.37
C LEU A 231 3.37 -7.04 15.39
N ARG A 232 3.49 -8.26 15.93
CA ARG A 232 2.35 -9.14 16.22
C ARG A 232 1.42 -8.56 17.29
N SER A 233 1.96 -8.02 18.39
CA SER A 233 1.13 -7.37 19.43
C SER A 233 0.39 -6.14 18.93
N LEU A 234 1.00 -5.40 18.00
CA LEU A 234 0.39 -4.26 17.31
C LEU A 234 -0.56 -4.68 16.17
N LYS A 235 -0.85 -5.99 16.02
CA LYS A 235 -1.74 -6.55 15.00
C LYS A 235 -1.33 -6.21 13.56
N ARG A 236 -0.04 -6.09 13.29
CA ARG A 236 0.49 -5.84 11.93
C ARG A 236 0.75 -7.14 11.16
N PHE A 237 0.97 -8.23 11.89
CA PHE A 237 1.17 -9.57 11.32
C PHE A 237 0.46 -10.65 12.11
N ARG A 238 0.18 -11.77 11.43
CA ARG A 238 -0.12 -13.07 12.03
C ARG A 238 0.84 -14.13 11.50
N GLU A 239 1.20 -15.08 12.36
CA GLU A 239 1.99 -16.24 11.97
C GLU A 239 1.09 -17.37 11.47
N VAL A 240 1.47 -17.98 10.35
CA VAL A 240 0.82 -19.16 9.79
C VAL A 240 1.88 -20.21 9.49
N ARG A 241 1.72 -21.39 10.09
CA ARG A 241 2.60 -22.54 9.87
C ARG A 241 1.91 -23.55 8.97
N GLY A 242 2.65 -24.09 8.02
CA GLY A 242 2.16 -25.14 7.12
C GLY A 242 3.22 -25.52 6.08
N ASN A 243 3.20 -26.77 5.62
CA ASN A 243 4.16 -27.31 4.64
C ASN A 243 5.62 -26.97 4.97
N ASN A 244 6.05 -27.15 6.23
CA ASN A 244 7.40 -26.82 6.73
C ASN A 244 7.87 -25.37 6.53
N HIS A 245 6.95 -24.43 6.29
CA HIS A 245 7.25 -23.01 6.15
C HIS A 245 6.51 -22.20 7.23
N LEU A 246 7.24 -21.30 7.88
CA LEU A 246 6.69 -20.24 8.74
C LEU A 246 6.43 -19.00 7.88
N ARG A 247 5.18 -18.53 7.87
CA ARG A 247 4.74 -17.37 7.10
C ARG A 247 4.26 -16.27 8.03
N PHE A 248 4.74 -15.06 7.79
CA PHE A 248 4.27 -13.84 8.45
C PHE A 248 3.33 -13.14 7.48
N VAL A 249 2.02 -13.26 7.74
CA VAL A 249 0.96 -12.70 6.89
C VAL A 249 0.65 -11.30 7.39
N LEU A 250 0.66 -10.34 6.46
CA LEU A 250 0.33 -8.95 6.71
C LEU A 250 -1.15 -8.83 7.04
N LEU A 251 -1.46 -8.13 8.13
CA LEU A 251 -2.82 -7.72 8.45
C LEU A 251 -2.98 -6.32 7.87
N LEU A 252 -3.58 -6.23 6.69
CA LEU A 252 -4.01 -4.95 6.13
C LEU A 252 -5.23 -4.51 6.95
N ASN A 253 -5.09 -3.41 7.69
CA ASN A 253 -6.22 -2.85 8.43
C ASN A 253 -7.32 -2.49 7.42
N GLU A 254 -8.49 -3.12 7.57
CA GLU A 254 -9.74 -2.73 6.93
C GLU A 254 -10.27 -1.40 7.48
#